data_AF-A0A1T5AP92-F1
#
_entry.id   AF-A0A1T5AP92-F1
#
_cell.length_a   1.000
_cell.length_b   1.000
_cell.length_c   1.000
_cell.angle_alpha   90.00
_cell.angle_beta   90.00
_cell.angle_gamma   90.00
#
_symmetry.space_group_name_H-M   'P 1'
#
loop_
_entity.id
_entity.type
_entity.pdbx_description
1 polymer ?
#
loop_
_entity_poly.entity_id
_entity_poly.type
_entity_poly.pdbx_seq_one_letter_code
_entity_poly.pdbx_strand_id
1 'polypeptide(L)' 'MRTLKIGKKYRHFKGNEYLVMHIAKHSETLEELVVYQALYGEMGVWVRPLEMFLEQVEVDGQMVNRFEEI' A
#
# COMPACT_ATOMS: atom_id res chain seq x y z
N MET A 1 -14.14 -6.96 -3.92
CA MET A 1 -12.79 -6.90 -3.33
C MET A 1 -11.86 -6.24 -4.33
N ARG A 2 -11.05 -5.28 -3.90
CA ARG A 2 -10.08 -4.61 -4.77
C ARG A 2 -8.83 -5.47 -4.89
N THR A 3 -8.30 -5.63 -6.09
CA THR A 3 -7.08 -6.41 -6.33
C THR A 3 -5.88 -5.48 -6.40
N LEU A 4 -4.84 -5.77 -5.62
CA LEU A 4 -3.56 -5.06 -5.68
C LEU A 4 -2.80 -5.45 -6.95
N LYS A 5 -2.19 -4.48 -7.64
CA LYS A 5 -1.41 -4.71 -8.86
C LYS A 5 0.06 -4.44 -8.61
N ILE A 6 0.87 -5.48 -8.76
CA ILE A 6 2.33 -5.40 -8.70
C ILE A 6 2.85 -4.58 -9.89
N GLY A 7 3.87 -3.76 -9.65
CA GLY A 7 4.49 -2.87 -10.64
C GLY A 7 3.70 -1.58 -10.91
N LYS A 8 2.62 -1.33 -10.16
CA LYS A 8 1.83 -0.10 -10.26
C LYS A 8 2.16 0.89 -9.15
N LYS A 9 1.98 2.17 -9.47
CA LYS A 9 2.12 3.25 -8.52
C LYS A 9 0.83 3.42 -7.74
N TYR A 10 0.99 3.75 -6.47
CA TYR A 10 -0.09 4.03 -5.56
C TYR A 10 0.20 5.32 -4.80
N ARG A 11 -0.81 6.15 -4.61
CA ARG A 11 -0.74 7.36 -3.79
C ARG A 11 -1.40 7.09 -2.44
N HIS A 12 -0.66 7.32 -1.37
CA HIS A 12 -1.23 7.30 -0.02
C HIS A 12 -2.17 8.52 0.13
N PHE A 13 -3.23 8.41 0.93
CA PHE A 13 -4.17 9.52 1.15
C PHE A 13 -3.51 10.81 1.67
N LYS A 14 -2.31 10.71 2.26
CA LYS A 14 -1.47 11.86 2.67
C LYS A 14 -0.65 12.50 1.55
N GLY A 15 -0.79 12.05 0.30
CA GLY A 15 -0.19 12.66 -0.90
C GLY A 15 1.06 11.97 -1.43
N ASN A 16 1.82 11.25 -0.61
CA ASN A 16 3.05 10.59 -1.07
C ASN A 16 2.78 9.40 -2.01
N GLU A 17 3.67 9.22 -2.99
CA GLU A 17 3.59 8.16 -4.00
C GLU A 17 4.55 7.01 -3.69
N TYR A 18 4.11 5.81 -4.06
CA TYR A 18 4.80 4.56 -3.81
C TYR A 18 4.67 3.61 -5.00
N LEU A 19 5.66 2.75 -5.20
CA LEU A 19 5.62 1.64 -6.17
C LEU A 19 5.40 0.33 -5.43
N VAL A 20 4.35 -0.43 -5.79
CA VAL A 20 4.15 -1.78 -5.26
C VAL A 20 5.05 -2.74 -6.02
N MET A 21 5.95 -3.43 -5.32
CA MET A 21 6.94 -4.31 -5.92
C MET A 21 6.54 -5.77 -5.83
N HIS A 22 6.02 -6.21 -4.69
CA HIS A 22 5.65 -7.61 -4.46
C HIS A 22 4.51 -7.73 -3.43
N ILE A 23 3.89 -8.90 -3.41
CA ILE A 23 3.15 -9.41 -2.25
C ILE A 23 4.00 -10.54 -1.66
N ALA A 24 4.36 -10.43 -0.39
CA ALA A 24 5.11 -11.42 0.36
C ALA A 24 4.20 -12.12 1.38
N LYS A 25 4.66 -13.24 1.94
CA LYS A 25 4.01 -13.90 3.08
C LYS A 25 4.92 -13.81 4.29
N HIS A 26 4.35 -13.42 5.42
CA HIS A 26 5.01 -13.50 6.71
C HIS A 26 5.24 -14.99 7.04
N SER A 27 6.48 -15.40 7.32
CA SER A 27 6.84 -16.83 7.45
C SER A 27 6.13 -17.55 8.59
N GLU A 28 5.91 -16.85 9.69
CA GLU A 28 5.37 -17.36 10.94
C GLU A 28 3.84 -17.36 10.96
N THR A 29 3.21 -16.34 10.37
CA THR A 29 1.75 -16.15 10.42
C THR A 29 1.04 -16.46 9.11
N LEU A 30 1.81 -16.58 8.01
CA LEU A 30 1.32 -16.68 6.63
C LEU A 30 0.47 -15.47 6.17
N GLU A 31 0.49 -14.36 6.92
CA GLU A 31 -0.17 -13.12 6.56
C GLU A 31 0.44 -12.53 5.27
N GLU A 32 -0.43 -12.04 4.38
CA GLU A 32 0.02 -11.37 3.15
C GLU A 32 0.47 -9.94 3.44
N LEU A 33 1.67 -9.60 3.01
CA LEU A 33 2.28 -8.29 3.18
C LEU A 33 2.55 -7.66 1.81
N VAL A 34 2.26 -6.38 1.66
CA VAL A 34 2.66 -5.58 0.50
C VAL A 34 4.08 -5.10 0.72
N VAL A 35 4.97 -5.39 -0.22
CA VAL A 35 6.31 -4.81 -0.31
C VAL A 35 6.27 -3.65 -1.30
N TYR A 36 6.54 -2.43 -0.83
CA TYR A 36 6.43 -1.23 -1.65
C TYR A 36 7.53 -0.21 -1.35
N GLN A 37 7.89 0.58 -2.36
CA GLN A 37 8.97 1.56 -2.28
C GLN A 37 8.41 2.99 -2.32
N ALA A 38 8.91 3.86 -1.45
CA ALA A 38 8.65 5.30 -1.53
C ALA A 38 9.25 5.88 -2.82
N LEU A 39 8.50 6.72 -3.53
CA LEU A 39 8.99 7.44 -4.72
C LEU A 39 9.41 8.88 -4.37
N TYR A 40 9.81 9.11 -3.12
CA TYR A 40 10.24 10.40 -2.57
C TYR A 40 11.34 10.18 -1.53
N GLY A 41 12.05 11.26 -1.17
CA GLY A 41 13.12 11.23 -0.17
C GLY A 41 14.20 10.21 -0.52
N GLU A 42 14.63 9.43 0.47
CA GLU A 42 15.64 8.37 0.32
C GLU A 42 15.12 7.10 -0.39
N MET A 43 13.86 7.12 -0.87
CA MET A 43 13.25 6.00 -1.61
C MET A 43 13.26 4.66 -0.86
N GLY A 44 13.01 4.70 0.46
CA GLY A 44 13.00 3.52 1.32
C GLY A 44 11.93 2.49 0.95
N VAL A 45 12.21 1.22 1.28
CA VAL A 45 11.31 0.07 1.06
C VAL A 45 10.60 -0.31 2.35
N TRP A 46 9.30 -0.54 2.26
CA TRP A 46 8.40 -0.78 3.38
C TRP A 46 7.61 -2.07 3.18
N VAL A 47 7.17 -2.64 4.29
CA VAL A 47 6.20 -3.75 4.32
C VAL A 47 4.98 -3.37 5.15
N ARG A 48 3.79 -3.80 4.73
CA ARG A 48 2.53 -3.57 5.45
C ARG A 48 1.54 -4.70 5.17
N PRO A 49 0.68 -5.09 6.10
CA PRO A 49 -0.43 -6.02 5.83
C PRO A 49 -1.24 -5.64 4.59
N LEU A 50 -1.56 -6.62 3.76
CA LEU A 50 -2.36 -6.44 2.54
C LEU A 50 -3.72 -5.84 2.85
N GLU A 51 -4.38 -6.33 3.90
CA GLU A 51 -5.68 -5.81 4.34
C GLU A 51 -5.59 -4.31 4.69
N MET A 52 -4.58 -3.92 5.48
CA MET A 52 -4.35 -2.51 5.82
C MET A 52 -3.91 -1.66 4.63
N PHE A 53 -3.32 -2.24 3.60
CA PHE A 53 -2.95 -1.51 2.39
C PHE A 53 -4.20 -1.21 1.54
N LEU A 54 -5.11 -2.17 1.45
CA LEU A 54 -6.34 -2.09 0.65
C LEU A 54 -7.52 -1.46 1.40
N GLU A 55 -7.38 -1.19 2.70
CA GLU A 55 -8.44 -0.61 3.52
C GLU A 55 -8.83 0.81 3.09
N GLN A 56 -10.03 1.21 3.51
CA GLN A 56 -10.47 2.59 3.47
C GLN A 56 -10.27 3.26 4.82
N VAL A 57 -10.01 4.56 4.79
CA VAL A 57 -9.87 5.42 5.97
C VAL A 57 -10.80 6.62 5.84
N GLU A 58 -11.27 7.14 6.97
CA GLU A 58 -12.02 8.38 7.00
C GLU A 58 -11.05 9.58 6.94
N VAL A 59 -11.26 10.46 5.97
CA VAL A 59 -10.54 11.72 5.77
C VAL A 59 -11.59 12.79 5.50
N ASP A 60 -11.63 13.82 6.35
CA ASP A 60 -12.60 14.93 6.25
C ASP A 60 -14.07 14.48 6.11
N GLY A 61 -14.44 13.44 6.87
CA GLY A 61 -15.80 12.86 6.86
C GLY A 61 -16.12 11.98 5.63
N GLN A 62 -15.12 11.68 4.80
CA GLN A 62 -15.27 10.84 3.61
C GLN A 62 -14.40 9.58 3.71
N MET A 63 -14.98 8.43 3.36
CA MET A 63 -14.23 7.18 3.25
C MET A 63 -13.45 7.14 1.94
N VAL A 64 -12.12 7.10 2.03
CA VAL A 64 -11.21 7.03 0.87
C VAL A 64 -10.30 5.83 1.00
N ASN A 65 -9.84 5.29 -0.14
CA ASN A 65 -8.83 4.22 -0.11
C ASN A 65 -7.54 4.75 0.53
N ARG A 66 -6.96 4.00 1.46
CA ARG A 66 -5.70 4.40 2.10
C ARG A 66 -4.59 4.62 1.07
N PHE A 67 -4.55 3.73 0.07
CA PHE A 67 -3.68 3.81 -1.10
C PHE A 67 -4.52 3.72 -2.37
N GLU A 68 -4.42 4.70 -3.26
CA GLU A 68 -5.13 4.75 -4.55
C GLU A 68 -4.17 4.47 -5.70
N GLU A 69 -4.53 3.58 -6.62
CA GLU A 69 -3.75 3.33 -7.86
C GLU A 69 -3.78 4.59 -8.72
N ILE A 70 -2.63 4.99 -9.27
CA ILE A 70 -2.49 6.16 -10.15
C ILE A 70 -2.04 5.78 -11.57
#